data_AF-A0AAN8UBS9-F1
#
_entry.id   AF-A0AAN8UBS9-F1
#
_cell.length_a   1.000
_cell.length_b   1.000
_cell.length_c   1.000
_cell.angle_alpha   90.00
_cell.angle_beta   90.00
_cell.angle_gamma   90.00
#
_symmetry.space_group_name_H-M   'P 1'
#
loop_
_entity.id
_entity.type
_entity.pdbx_description
1 polymer ?
#
loop_
_entity_poly.entity_id
_entity_poly.type
_entity_poly.pdbx_seq_one_letter_code
_entity_poly.pdbx_strand_id
1 'polypeptide(L)'
;MNGFFFQKCWNIISTDLLAVIHAFFSGQRLPKYFSHACLVLLPKVKHPNRLSEFRPISLSNFTNKVISKLLCLRLAPILPSLVSPNQSGFVKGRSISENIMLAQEIIHQIRKPNIGSNVVIKLDMAKAYDRVSWSYICIVLRKMGFDEVFIDMVWRIMANNWYSIIINGKRHGFLSFY
;
A
#
# COMPACT_ATOMS: atom_id res chain seq x y z
N MET A 1 6.65 -14.40 10.19
CA MET A 1 5.91 -15.63 9.86
C MET A 1 5.29 -15.47 8.49
N ASN A 2 5.35 -16.50 7.63
CA ASN A 2 4.82 -16.46 6.25
C ASN A 2 3.45 -17.16 6.17
N GLY A 3 2.72 -16.98 5.07
CA GLY A 3 1.37 -17.57 4.91
C GLY A 3 1.36 -19.09 4.95
N PHE A 4 2.44 -19.76 4.52
CA PHE A 4 2.55 -21.22 4.56
C PHE A 4 2.50 -21.77 5.99
N PHE A 5 3.18 -21.11 6.94
CA PHE A 5 3.09 -21.46 8.35
C PHE A 5 1.64 -21.40 8.87
N PHE A 6 0.92 -20.33 8.55
CA PHE A 6 -0.48 -20.18 8.97
C PHE A 6 -1.39 -21.25 8.35
N GLN A 7 -1.15 -21.64 7.10
CA GLN A 7 -1.91 -22.70 6.46
C GLN A 7 -1.62 -24.07 7.09
N LYS A 8 -0.35 -24.38 7.37
CA LYS A 8 0.05 -25.68 7.95
C LYS A 8 -0.33 -25.83 9.42
N CYS A 9 -0.32 -24.75 10.17
CA CYS A 9 -0.64 -24.74 11.60
C CYS A 9 -2.04 -24.15 11.88
N TRP A 10 -2.94 -24.14 10.89
CA TRP A 10 -4.24 -23.46 10.99
C TRP A 10 -5.09 -23.96 12.16
N ASN A 11 -5.11 -25.28 12.37
CA ASN A 11 -5.79 -25.93 13.49
C ASN A 11 -5.25 -25.52 14.87
N ILE A 12 -4.04 -24.96 14.94
CA ILE A 12 -3.41 -24.50 16.18
C ILE A 12 -3.61 -22.99 16.34
N ILE A 13 -3.34 -22.19 15.29
CA ILE A 13 -3.22 -20.73 15.41
C ILE A 13 -4.50 -19.95 15.06
N SER A 14 -5.51 -20.60 14.48
CA SER A 14 -6.70 -19.92 13.95
C SER A 14 -7.45 -19.12 15.02
N THR A 15 -7.65 -19.70 16.21
CA THR A 15 -8.33 -19.04 17.33
C THR A 15 -7.59 -17.78 17.77
N ASP A 16 -6.27 -17.86 17.93
CA ASP A 16 -5.43 -16.73 18.34
C ASP A 16 -5.42 -15.63 17.27
N LEU A 17 -5.31 -16.01 15.99
CA LEU A 17 -5.35 -15.06 14.89
C LEU A 17 -6.69 -14.30 14.85
N LEU A 18 -7.80 -15.01 15.01
CA LEU A 18 -9.13 -14.40 15.06
C LEU A 18 -9.24 -13.46 16.26
N ALA A 19 -8.78 -13.88 17.45
CA ALA A 19 -8.80 -13.04 18.64
C ALA A 19 -8.03 -11.72 18.42
N VAL A 20 -6.84 -11.78 17.80
CA VAL A 20 -6.06 -10.57 17.46
C VAL A 20 -6.79 -9.68 16.45
N ILE A 21 -7.43 -10.27 15.44
CA ILE A 21 -8.21 -9.52 14.45
C ILE A 21 -9.40 -8.82 15.13
N HIS A 22 -10.17 -9.53 15.95
CA HIS A 22 -11.31 -8.98 16.69
C HIS A 22 -10.88 -7.84 17.62
N ALA A 23 -9.78 -8.05 18.37
CA ALA A 23 -9.19 -7.03 19.24
C ALA A 23 -8.85 -5.75 18.46
N PHE A 24 -8.19 -5.87 17.30
CA PHE A 24 -7.85 -4.73 16.46
C PHE A 24 -9.10 -3.95 16.02
N PHE A 25 -10.11 -4.65 15.49
CA PHE A 25 -11.35 -4.00 15.05
C PHE A 25 -12.19 -3.44 16.20
N SER A 26 -11.95 -3.89 17.44
CA SER A 26 -12.57 -3.36 18.66
C SER A 26 -11.83 -2.14 19.25
N GLY A 27 -10.82 -1.61 18.55
CA GLY A 27 -10.09 -0.41 18.99
C GLY A 27 -8.76 -0.69 19.68
N GLN A 28 -8.37 -1.95 19.89
CA GLN A 28 -7.08 -2.25 20.52
C GLN A 28 -5.91 -1.95 19.56
N ARG A 29 -4.77 -1.54 20.15
CA ARG A 29 -3.54 -1.30 19.38
C ARG A 29 -2.89 -2.62 19.01
N LEU A 30 -2.41 -2.69 17.76
CA LEU A 30 -1.66 -3.84 17.30
C LEU A 30 -0.27 -3.87 17.96
N PRO A 31 0.15 -4.97 18.62
CA PRO A 31 1.51 -5.09 19.15
C PRO A 31 2.57 -4.89 18.06
N LYS A 32 3.70 -4.27 18.42
CA LYS A 32 4.82 -3.94 17.51
C LYS A 32 5.31 -5.14 16.69
N TYR A 33 5.28 -6.33 17.28
CA TYR A 33 5.71 -7.56 16.61
C TYR A 33 4.76 -8.01 15.49
N PHE A 34 3.46 -7.71 15.60
CA PHE A 34 2.50 -8.03 14.56
C PHE A 34 2.57 -7.05 13.40
N SER A 35 2.96 -5.80 13.63
CA SER A 35 3.18 -4.84 12.56
C SER A 35 4.60 -4.84 11.98
N HIS A 36 5.50 -5.62 12.58
CA HIS A 36 6.87 -5.80 12.12
C HIS A 36 6.96 -6.34 10.70
N ALA A 37 7.92 -5.82 9.95
CA ALA A 37 8.31 -6.31 8.65
C ALA A 37 9.83 -6.48 8.51
N CYS A 38 10.24 -7.48 7.74
CA CYS A 38 11.65 -7.65 7.40
C CYS A 38 11.95 -6.97 6.05
N LEU A 39 12.83 -5.98 6.05
CA LEU A 39 13.33 -5.35 4.83
C LEU A 39 14.41 -6.24 4.20
N VAL A 40 14.16 -6.69 2.99
CA VAL A 40 15.13 -7.42 2.15
C VAL A 40 15.56 -6.51 1.00
N LEU A 41 16.86 -6.45 0.76
CA LEU A 41 17.42 -5.68 -0.35
C LEU A 41 17.58 -6.60 -1.57
N LEU A 42 16.76 -6.39 -2.60
CA LEU A 42 16.93 -7.10 -3.87
C LEU A 42 17.82 -6.30 -4.82
N PRO A 43 18.84 -6.91 -5.44
CA PRO A 43 19.68 -6.24 -6.41
C PRO A 43 18.88 -5.87 -7.67
N LYS A 44 19.01 -4.63 -8.17
CA LYS A 44 18.46 -4.21 -9.47
C LYS A 44 19.43 -4.49 -10.63
N VAL A 45 20.71 -4.67 -10.34
CA VAL A 45 21.81 -4.87 -11.29
C VAL A 45 22.69 -6.04 -10.84
N LYS A 46 23.51 -6.61 -11.73
CA LYS A 46 24.33 -7.80 -11.43
C LYS A 46 25.33 -7.61 -10.27
N HIS A 47 25.96 -6.45 -10.17
CA HIS A 47 26.99 -6.15 -9.16
C HIS A 47 26.69 -4.82 -8.47
N PRO A 48 25.72 -4.79 -7.54
CA PRO A 48 25.31 -3.55 -6.90
C PRO A 48 26.39 -3.08 -5.90
N ASN A 49 26.86 -1.85 -6.08
CA ASN A 49 27.86 -1.19 -5.23
C ASN A 49 27.27 0.01 -4.45
N ARG A 50 26.02 0.40 -4.74
CA ARG A 50 25.32 1.51 -4.07
C ARG A 50 23.96 1.08 -3.55
N LEU A 51 23.52 1.64 -2.41
CA LEU A 51 22.19 1.37 -1.85
C LEU A 51 21.04 1.71 -2.81
N SER A 52 21.21 2.70 -3.68
CA SER A 52 20.24 3.07 -4.73
C SER A 52 20.01 1.97 -5.76
N GLU A 53 20.97 1.07 -5.95
CA GLU A 53 20.92 -0.07 -6.87
C GLU A 53 20.20 -1.28 -6.26
N PHE A 54 19.77 -1.18 -5.00
CA PHE A 54 18.88 -2.15 -4.38
C PHE A 54 17.43 -1.66 -4.42
N ARG A 55 16.51 -2.61 -4.51
CA ARG A 55 15.09 -2.41 -4.27
C ARG A 55 14.77 -2.97 -2.89
N PRO A 56 14.42 -2.13 -1.89
CA PRO A 56 13.94 -2.64 -0.63
C PRO A 56 12.57 -3.29 -0.84
N ILE A 57 12.39 -4.50 -0.32
CA ILE A 57 11.11 -5.19 -0.25
C ILE A 57 10.79 -5.44 1.22
N SER A 58 9.62 -4.99 1.63
CA SER A 58 9.11 -5.21 2.97
C SER A 58 8.35 -6.53 3.06
N LEU A 59 8.92 -7.48 3.80
CA LEU A 59 8.27 -8.74 4.15
C LEU A 59 7.46 -8.54 5.43
N SER A 60 6.26 -8.01 5.28
CA SER A 60 5.33 -7.79 6.39
C SER A 60 4.81 -9.09 7.00
N ASN A 61 4.55 -9.04 8.31
CA ASN A 61 3.91 -10.10 9.06
C ASN A 61 2.52 -10.43 8.47
N PHE A 62 2.21 -11.72 8.39
CA PHE A 62 0.95 -12.21 7.85
C PHE A 62 -0.28 -11.67 8.59
N THR A 63 -0.23 -11.51 9.92
CA THR A 63 -1.34 -10.95 10.69
C THR A 63 -1.68 -9.52 10.24
N ASN A 64 -0.67 -8.65 10.08
CA ASN A 64 -0.87 -7.29 9.57
C ASN A 64 -1.36 -7.29 8.11
N LYS A 65 -0.93 -8.27 7.29
CA LYS A 65 -1.46 -8.44 5.93
C LYS A 65 -2.94 -8.80 5.93
N VAL A 66 -3.39 -9.67 6.84
CA VAL A 66 -4.81 -10.02 6.97
C VAL A 66 -5.64 -8.80 7.38
N ILE A 67 -5.21 -8.06 8.40
CA ILE A 67 -5.91 -6.85 8.86
C ILE A 67 -5.99 -5.81 7.74
N SER A 68 -4.86 -5.47 7.12
CA SER A 68 -4.82 -4.54 5.98
C SER A 68 -5.72 -5.00 4.82
N LYS A 69 -5.70 -6.31 4.52
CA LYS A 69 -6.53 -6.87 3.45
C LYS A 69 -8.03 -6.75 3.77
N LEU A 70 -8.44 -6.97 5.02
CA LEU A 70 -9.84 -6.82 5.44
C LEU A 70 -10.32 -5.38 5.26
N LEU A 71 -9.51 -4.38 5.62
CA LEU A 71 -9.85 -2.97 5.36
C LEU A 71 -9.92 -2.67 3.85
N CYS A 72 -8.94 -3.13 3.07
CA CYS A 72 -8.98 -2.96 1.62
C CYS A 72 -10.22 -3.60 0.98
N LEU A 73 -10.65 -4.77 1.47
CA LEU A 73 -11.86 -5.44 0.99
C LEU A 73 -13.13 -4.67 1.33
N ARG A 74 -13.18 -3.98 2.47
CA ARG A 74 -14.30 -3.07 2.82
C ARG A 74 -14.31 -1.80 1.96
N LEU A 75 -13.14 -1.29 1.61
CA LEU A 75 -13.01 -0.08 0.78
C LEU A 75 -13.27 -0.36 -0.71
N ALA A 76 -12.93 -1.55 -1.20
CA ALA A 76 -12.95 -1.86 -2.62
C ALA A 76 -14.30 -1.62 -3.34
N PRO A 77 -15.48 -1.93 -2.75
CA PRO A 77 -16.76 -1.70 -3.41
C PRO A 77 -17.11 -0.22 -3.59
N ILE A 78 -16.67 0.63 -2.68
CA ILE A 78 -16.96 2.08 -2.69
C ILE A 78 -15.87 2.88 -3.40
N LEU A 79 -14.68 2.31 -3.61
CA LEU A 79 -13.58 3.00 -4.27
C LEU A 79 -13.96 3.61 -5.65
N PRO A 80 -14.73 2.95 -6.54
CA PRO A 80 -15.09 3.51 -7.83
C PRO A 80 -15.93 4.79 -7.78
N SER A 81 -16.70 5.02 -6.70
CA SER A 81 -17.47 6.25 -6.52
C SER A 81 -16.65 7.39 -5.90
N LEU A 82 -15.52 7.06 -5.26
CA LEU A 82 -14.63 8.03 -4.61
C LEU A 82 -13.56 8.59 -5.55
N VAL A 83 -13.21 7.86 -6.61
CA VAL A 83 -12.13 8.23 -7.54
C VAL A 83 -12.66 8.50 -8.94
N SER A 84 -11.98 9.39 -9.66
CA SER A 84 -12.31 9.73 -11.05
C SER A 84 -12.43 8.49 -11.93
N PRO A 85 -13.37 8.44 -12.90
CA PRO A 85 -13.44 7.39 -13.91
C PRO A 85 -12.11 7.16 -14.65
N ASN A 86 -11.33 8.23 -14.83
CA ASN A 86 -10.04 8.19 -15.52
C ASN A 86 -8.91 7.55 -14.67
N GLN A 87 -9.18 7.21 -13.41
CA GLN A 87 -8.24 6.49 -12.55
C GLN A 87 -8.40 4.98 -12.74
N SER A 88 -7.73 4.39 -13.74
CA SER A 88 -7.82 2.95 -13.99
C SER A 88 -6.95 2.09 -13.05
N GLY A 89 -5.88 2.67 -12.48
CA GLY A 89 -4.93 1.95 -11.64
C GLY A 89 -5.52 1.55 -10.29
N PHE A 90 -5.31 0.30 -9.88
CA PHE A 90 -5.67 -0.24 -8.56
C PHE A 90 -7.17 -0.19 -8.21
N VAL A 91 -8.05 -0.03 -9.19
CA VAL A 91 -9.51 -0.08 -9.02
C VAL A 91 -10.03 -1.39 -9.63
N LYS A 92 -10.78 -2.18 -8.85
CA LYS A 92 -11.35 -3.45 -9.33
C LYS A 92 -12.27 -3.19 -10.52
N GLY A 93 -12.08 -3.95 -11.60
CA GLY A 93 -12.91 -3.87 -12.81
C GLY A 93 -12.45 -2.85 -13.84
N ARG A 94 -11.40 -2.06 -13.56
CA ARG A 94 -10.77 -1.16 -14.55
C ARG A 94 -9.52 -1.79 -15.12
N SER A 95 -9.30 -1.58 -16.42
CA SER A 95 -8.15 -2.14 -17.14
C SER A 95 -7.08 -1.09 -17.44
N ILE A 96 -5.80 -1.49 -17.42
CA ILE A 96 -4.71 -0.62 -17.86
C ILE A 96 -4.85 -0.20 -19.33
N SER A 97 -5.55 -1.00 -20.14
CA SER A 97 -5.85 -0.67 -21.53
C SER A 97 -6.67 0.62 -21.68
N GLU A 98 -7.48 0.98 -20.67
CA GLU A 98 -8.23 2.25 -20.66
C GLU A 98 -7.28 3.45 -20.69
N ASN A 99 -6.15 3.40 -19.96
CA ASN A 99 -5.14 4.46 -20.00
C ASN A 99 -4.47 4.57 -21.37
N ILE A 100 -4.26 3.44 -22.06
CA ILE A 100 -3.68 3.43 -23.41
C ILE A 100 -4.66 4.11 -24.37
N MET A 101 -5.95 3.78 -24.27
CA MET A 101 -7.01 4.38 -25.09
C MET A 101 -7.13 5.89 -24.82
N LEU A 102 -7.14 6.31 -23.54
CA LEU A 102 -7.13 7.72 -23.17
C LEU A 102 -5.91 8.45 -23.74
N ALA A 103 -4.71 7.86 -23.67
CA ALA A 103 -3.51 8.44 -24.24
C ALA A 103 -3.59 8.57 -25.77
N GLN A 104 -4.12 7.55 -26.46
CA GLN A 104 -4.34 7.60 -27.91
C GLN A 104 -5.35 8.69 -28.29
N GLU A 105 -6.42 8.84 -27.51
CA GLU A 105 -7.43 9.88 -27.72
C GLU A 105 -6.83 11.28 -27.54
N ILE A 106 -6.04 11.50 -26.49
CA ILE A 106 -5.30 12.76 -26.28
C ILE A 106 -4.40 13.07 -27.49
N ILE A 107 -3.61 12.09 -27.96
CA ILE A 107 -2.75 12.28 -29.14
C ILE A 107 -3.58 12.61 -30.38
N HIS A 108 -4.71 11.93 -30.57
CA HIS A 108 -5.60 12.19 -31.71
C HIS A 108 -6.21 13.59 -31.65
N GLN A 109 -6.68 14.03 -30.48
CA GLN A 109 -7.25 15.38 -30.29
C GLN A 109 -6.23 16.48 -30.56
N ILE A 110 -4.96 16.28 -30.18
CA ILE A 110 -3.87 17.23 -30.45
C ILE A 110 -3.59 17.42 -31.95
N ARG A 111 -3.89 16.41 -32.77
CA ARG A 111 -3.73 16.50 -34.23
C ARG A 111 -4.87 17.26 -34.91
N LYS A 112 -5.96 17.55 -34.20
CA LYS A 112 -7.08 18.32 -34.76
C LYS A 112 -6.72 19.80 -34.84
N PRO A 113 -7.25 20.54 -35.83
CA PRO A 113 -7.10 21.99 -35.89
C PRO A 113 -7.61 22.62 -34.60
N ASN A 114 -6.79 23.45 -33.96
CA ASN A 114 -7.15 24.19 -32.75
C ASN A 114 -6.78 25.67 -32.97
N ILE A 115 -7.46 26.56 -32.26
CA ILE A 115 -7.07 27.97 -32.17
C ILE A 115 -5.98 28.09 -31.10
N GLY A 116 -4.72 28.21 -31.53
CA GLY A 116 -3.55 28.26 -30.64
C GLY A 116 -2.64 27.03 -30.76
N SER A 117 -1.93 26.71 -29.68
CA SER A 117 -1.01 25.56 -29.61
C SER A 117 -1.52 24.51 -28.62
N ASN A 118 -1.20 23.24 -28.88
CA ASN A 118 -1.51 22.12 -27.98
C ASN A 118 -0.33 21.83 -27.04
N VAL A 119 -0.61 21.56 -25.76
CA VAL A 119 0.39 21.16 -24.77
C VAL A 119 -0.08 19.91 -24.01
N VAL A 120 0.82 18.96 -23.82
CA VAL A 120 0.60 17.78 -22.97
C VAL A 120 1.53 17.84 -21.78
N ILE A 121 0.97 17.71 -20.59
CA ILE A 121 1.73 17.68 -19.34
C ILE A 121 1.70 16.25 -18.80
N LYS A 122 2.88 15.64 -18.68
CA LYS A 122 3.07 14.36 -18.01
C LYS A 122 3.66 14.60 -16.62
N LEU A 123 2.89 14.26 -15.59
CA LEU A 123 3.30 14.34 -14.19
C LEU A 123 3.63 12.93 -13.68
N ASP A 124 4.78 12.77 -13.03
CA ASP A 124 5.18 11.54 -12.35
C ASP A 124 5.63 11.85 -10.92
N MET A 125 5.16 11.05 -9.96
CA MET A 125 5.45 11.24 -8.54
C MET A 125 6.64 10.39 -8.13
N ALA A 126 7.79 11.03 -7.92
CA ALA A 126 8.98 10.36 -7.42
C ALA A 126 8.73 9.77 -6.02
N LYS A 127 8.87 8.44 -5.89
CA LYS A 127 8.75 7.70 -4.61
C LYS A 127 7.44 7.99 -3.85
N ALA A 128 6.31 7.95 -4.56
CA ALA A 128 4.99 8.32 -4.02
C ALA A 128 4.66 7.65 -2.67
N TYR A 129 4.94 6.35 -2.50
CA TYR A 129 4.69 5.63 -1.25
C TYR A 129 5.62 6.02 -0.10
N ASP A 130 6.86 6.45 -0.40
CA ASP A 130 7.83 6.86 0.62
C ASP A 130 7.63 8.33 1.04
N ARG A 131 6.96 9.13 0.20
CA ARG A 131 6.80 10.58 0.40
C ARG A 131 5.40 11.02 0.80
N VAL A 132 4.42 10.12 0.74
CA VAL A 132 3.04 10.47 1.14
C VAL A 132 2.99 10.78 2.63
N SER A 133 2.37 11.91 2.99
CA SER A 133 2.13 12.24 4.38
C SER A 133 0.97 11.43 4.93
N TRP A 134 1.21 10.67 6.00
CA TRP A 134 0.16 9.88 6.66
C TRP A 134 -0.95 10.74 7.24
N SER A 135 -0.63 11.91 7.79
CA SER A 135 -1.63 12.84 8.31
C SER A 135 -2.51 13.40 7.19
N TYR A 136 -1.94 13.61 6.00
CA TYR A 136 -2.70 14.03 4.83
C TYR A 136 -3.71 12.97 4.37
N ILE A 137 -3.35 11.68 4.44
CA ILE A 137 -4.31 10.58 4.14
C ILE A 137 -5.53 10.66 5.07
N CYS A 138 -5.32 10.88 6.38
CA CYS A 138 -6.42 11.02 7.33
C CYS A 138 -7.32 12.23 6.99
N ILE A 139 -6.74 13.35 6.56
CA ILE A 139 -7.50 14.54 6.12
C ILE A 139 -8.34 14.21 4.88
N VAL A 140 -7.77 13.51 3.89
CA VAL A 140 -8.47 13.11 2.66
C VAL A 140 -9.63 12.17 2.98
N LEU A 141 -9.41 11.15 3.82
CA LEU A 141 -10.48 10.23 4.23
C LEU A 141 -11.60 10.95 4.96
N ARG A 142 -11.29 11.88 5.87
CA ARG A 142 -12.30 12.71 6.53
C ARG A 142 -13.09 13.55 5.53
N LYS A 143 -12.42 14.15 4.54
CA LYS A 143 -13.08 14.92 3.47
C LYS A 143 -13.94 14.06 2.55
N MET A 144 -13.60 12.79 2.38
CA MET A 144 -14.42 11.80 1.65
C MET A 144 -15.61 11.29 2.46
N GLY A 145 -15.77 11.71 3.73
CA GLY A 145 -16.91 11.35 4.57
C GLY A 145 -16.75 10.04 5.35
N PHE A 146 -15.53 9.51 5.48
CA PHE A 146 -15.28 8.35 6.34
C PHE A 146 -15.42 8.74 7.82
N ASP A 147 -15.96 7.82 8.61
CA ASP A 147 -16.08 7.97 10.05
C ASP A 147 -14.71 7.89 10.75
N GLU A 148 -14.62 8.50 11.95
CA GLU A 148 -13.36 8.53 12.71
C GLU A 148 -12.88 7.15 13.14
N VAL A 149 -13.78 6.17 13.31
CA VAL A 149 -13.39 4.80 13.69
C VAL A 149 -12.64 4.13 12.55
N PHE A 150 -13.11 4.26 11.31
CA PHE A 150 -12.39 3.77 10.14
C PHE A 150 -11.05 4.51 9.94
N ILE A 151 -11.05 5.84 10.08
CA ILE A 151 -9.83 6.65 9.94
C ILE A 151 -8.79 6.24 10.98
N ASP A 152 -9.20 6.00 12.22
CA ASP A 152 -8.34 5.52 13.30
C ASP A 152 -7.78 4.11 13.00
N MET A 153 -8.58 3.20 12.43
CA MET A 153 -8.08 1.89 11.99
C MET A 153 -6.97 2.03 10.93
N VAL A 154 -7.16 2.91 9.94
CA VAL A 154 -6.16 3.19 8.90
C VAL A 154 -4.90 3.80 9.52
N TRP A 155 -5.07 4.78 10.42
CA TRP A 155 -3.97 5.41 11.14
C TRP A 155 -3.15 4.41 11.96
N ARG A 156 -3.80 3.54 12.75
CA ARG A 156 -3.14 2.53 13.58
C ARG A 156 -2.27 1.56 12.77
N ILE A 157 -2.62 1.28 11.52
CA ILE A 157 -1.82 0.45 10.62
C ILE A 157 -0.63 1.24 10.04
N MET A 158 -0.85 2.48 9.62
CA MET A 158 0.19 3.31 8.99
C MET A 158 1.22 3.86 9.99
N ALA A 159 0.81 4.18 11.21
CA ALA A 159 1.70 4.76 12.23
C ALA A 159 2.55 3.69 12.93
N ASN A 160 2.09 2.45 13.00
CA ASN A 160 2.75 1.39 13.75
C ASN A 160 3.65 0.54 12.87
N ASN A 161 4.65 1.12 12.21
CA ASN A 161 5.53 0.37 11.31
C ASN A 161 6.90 0.08 11.93
N TRP A 162 7.20 -1.19 12.15
CA TRP A 162 8.48 -1.66 12.69
C TRP A 162 9.24 -2.49 11.67
N TYR A 163 10.56 -2.32 11.64
CA TYR A 163 11.40 -2.95 10.64
C TYR A 163 12.63 -3.61 11.25
N SER A 164 13.03 -4.73 10.68
CA SER A 164 14.39 -5.27 10.76
C SER A 164 14.95 -5.40 9.36
N ILE A 165 16.26 -5.26 9.20
CA ILE A 165 16.92 -5.41 7.90
C ILE A 165 17.50 -6.83 7.83
N ILE A 166 17.26 -7.53 6.72
CA ILE A 166 17.90 -8.82 6.45
C ILE A 166 19.16 -8.58 5.63
N ILE A 167 20.31 -8.91 6.22
CA ILE A 167 21.63 -8.84 5.59
C ILE A 167 22.23 -10.24 5.64
N ASN A 168 22.59 -10.79 4.48
CA ASN A 168 23.18 -12.13 4.36
C ASN A 168 22.40 -13.22 5.12
N GLY A 169 21.07 -13.17 5.05
CA GLY A 169 20.17 -14.13 5.69
C GLY A 169 19.94 -13.91 7.20
N LYS A 170 20.63 -12.97 7.84
CA LYS A 170 20.46 -12.64 9.26
C LYS A 170 19.66 -11.36 9.45
N ARG A 171 18.81 -11.31 10.48
CA ARG A 171 18.03 -10.11 10.84
C ARG A 171 18.87 -9.20 11.74
N HIS A 172 18.84 -7.92 11.43
CA HIS A 172 19.52 -6.87 12.19
C HIS A 172 18.55 -5.73 12.53
N GLY A 173 18.68 -5.22 13.76
CA GLY A 173 17.87 -4.12 14.28
C GLY A 173 16.42 -4.49 14.60
N PHE A 174 15.72 -3.54 15.21
CA PHE A 174 14.26 -3.52 15.39
C PHE A 174 13.86 -2.06 15.56
N LEU A 175 13.59 -1.40 14.45
CA LEU A 175 13.57 0.05 14.34
C LEU A 175 12.21 0.53 13.83
N SER A 176 11.77 1.70 14.29
CA SER A 176 10.68 2.47 13.71
C SER A 176 11.29 3.70 13.02
N PHE A 177 10.77 4.08 11.85
CA PHE A 177 11.25 5.25 11.10
C PHE A 177 10.38 6.50 11.34
N TYR A 178 9.66 6.53 12.47
CA TYR A 178 8.84 7.64 12.96
C TYR A 178 9.17 7.89 14.43
#